data_AF-G7CCQ6-F1
#
_entry.id   AF-G7CCQ6-F1
#
_cell.length_a   1.000
_cell.length_b   1.000
_cell.length_c   1.000
_cell.angle_alpha   90.00
_cell.angle_beta   90.00
_cell.angle_gamma   90.00
#
_symmetry.space_group_name_H-M   'P 1'
#
loop_
_entity.id
_entity.type
_entity.pdbx_description
1 polymer ?
#
loop_
_entity_poly.entity_id
_entity_poly.type
_entity_poly.pdbx_seq_one_letter_code
_entity_poly.pdbx_strand_id
1 'polypeptide(L)'
;MGAVRWCAGVLGAAVVFGSVLGLAAPVSLYAVDRSGERIACGSVLKPDYETAAREDAVNQRLHETRGSLFQRTSYTDDCAALIGGRRSVGLPAAALGSAAVLAALAGGLYRPVRSLVQQLRRRGSTAPARRIPARLTPPTPGDTEAGLVEEAVGAINRRAMRPG
;
A
#
# COMPACT_ATOMS: atom_id res chain seq x y z
N MET A 1 14.86 -3.67 -21.16
CA MET A 1 14.34 -3.27 -19.82
C MET A 1 12.92 -3.76 -19.51
N GLY A 2 12.08 -4.15 -20.48
CA GLY A 2 10.72 -4.67 -20.19
C GLY A 2 10.73 -6.04 -19.49
N ALA A 3 11.52 -6.98 -20.01
CA ALA A 3 11.63 -8.35 -19.48
C ALA A 3 12.07 -8.40 -18.01
N VAL A 4 13.15 -7.70 -17.65
CA VAL A 4 13.68 -7.65 -16.26
C VAL A 4 12.62 -7.18 -15.26
N ARG A 5 11.81 -6.19 -15.67
CA ARG A 5 10.76 -5.61 -14.83
C ARG A 5 9.58 -6.56 -14.64
N TRP A 6 9.26 -7.32 -15.68
CA TRP A 6 8.23 -8.36 -15.63
C TRP A 6 8.69 -9.54 -14.77
N CYS A 7 9.92 -10.01 -14.95
CA CYS A 7 10.51 -11.05 -14.09
C CYS A 7 10.52 -10.64 -12.62
N ALA A 8 10.93 -9.39 -12.31
CA ALA A 8 10.90 -8.87 -10.94
C ALA A 8 9.48 -8.84 -10.35
N GLY A 9 8.47 -8.48 -11.15
CA GLY A 9 7.07 -8.50 -10.72
C GLY A 9 6.55 -9.91 -10.44
N VAL A 10 6.86 -10.88 -11.31
CA VAL A 10 6.47 -12.29 -11.13
C VAL A 10 7.14 -12.91 -9.92
N LEU A 11 8.45 -12.70 -9.75
CA LEU A 11 9.18 -13.17 -8.57
C LEU A 11 8.65 -12.53 -7.29
N GLY A 12 8.40 -11.21 -7.30
CA GLY A 12 7.80 -10.51 -6.18
C GLY A 12 6.43 -11.08 -5.80
N ALA A 13 5.56 -11.31 -6.80
CA ALA A 13 4.25 -11.91 -6.57
C ALA A 13 4.37 -13.33 -5.98
N ALA A 14 5.25 -14.17 -6.53
CA ALA A 14 5.49 -15.52 -6.02
C ALA A 14 5.97 -15.50 -4.56
N VAL A 15 6.86 -14.58 -4.20
CA VAL A 15 7.32 -14.39 -2.81
C VAL A 15 6.18 -13.96 -1.90
N VAL A 16 5.31 -13.04 -2.33
CA VAL A 16 4.14 -12.62 -1.54
C VAL A 16 3.21 -13.80 -1.31
N PHE A 17 2.85 -14.54 -2.37
CA PHE A 17 1.98 -15.71 -2.26
C PHE A 17 2.58 -16.78 -1.34
N GLY A 18 3.86 -17.11 -1.52
CA GLY A 18 4.56 -18.07 -0.67
C GLY A 18 4.58 -17.64 0.80
N SER A 19 4.79 -16.34 1.05
CA SER A 19 4.80 -15.78 2.40
C SER A 19 3.41 -15.85 3.06
N VAL A 20 2.35 -15.47 2.33
CA VAL A 20 0.97 -15.53 2.84
C VAL A 20 0.57 -16.97 3.15
N LEU A 21 0.87 -17.91 2.24
CA LEU A 21 0.59 -19.33 2.47
C LEU A 21 1.40 -19.87 3.66
N GLY A 22 2.68 -19.50 3.80
CA GLY A 22 3.51 -19.92 4.92
C GLY A 22 3.05 -19.37 6.28
N LEU A 23 2.52 -18.15 6.31
CA LEU A 23 1.95 -17.52 7.50
C LEU A 23 0.58 -18.10 7.88
N ALA A 24 -0.22 -18.47 6.88
CA ALA A 24 -1.52 -19.09 7.08
C ALA A 24 -1.45 -20.58 7.42
N ALA A 25 -0.36 -21.25 7.04
CA ALA A 25 -0.18 -22.68 7.29
C ALA A 25 -0.19 -23.00 8.80
N PRO A 26 -0.86 -24.09 9.20
CA PRO A 26 -0.93 -24.49 10.60
C PRO A 26 0.45 -24.81 11.16
N VAL A 27 0.61 -24.54 12.45
CA VAL A 27 1.78 -24.78 13.27
C VAL A 27 1.39 -25.76 14.36
N SER A 28 2.20 -26.79 14.55
CA SER A 28 2.08 -27.74 15.65
C SER A 28 3.46 -28.02 16.20
N LEU A 29 3.54 -28.32 17.49
CA LEU A 29 4.77 -28.81 18.11
C LEU A 29 5.07 -30.24 17.63
N TYR A 30 6.32 -30.66 17.75
CA TYR A 30 6.69 -32.08 17.63
C TYR A 30 6.30 -32.89 18.87
N ALA A 31 6.04 -32.21 19.99
CA ALA A 31 5.46 -32.81 21.18
C ALA A 31 4.00 -33.25 20.90
N VAL A 32 3.63 -34.37 21.49
CA VAL A 32 2.27 -34.92 21.41
C VAL A 32 1.53 -34.67 22.72
N ASP A 33 0.23 -34.43 22.61
CA ASP A 33 -0.69 -34.36 23.72
C ASP A 33 -0.98 -35.77 24.28
N ARG A 34 -1.86 -35.83 25.30
CA ARG A 34 -2.24 -37.10 25.91
C ARG A 34 -3.10 -38.01 25.02
N SER A 35 -3.67 -37.48 23.94
CA SER A 35 -4.40 -38.25 22.92
C SER A 35 -3.47 -38.84 21.85
N GLY A 36 -2.19 -38.45 21.86
CA GLY A 36 -1.19 -38.87 20.88
C GLY A 36 -1.15 -37.98 19.64
N GLU A 37 -1.89 -36.87 19.63
CA GLU A 37 -1.88 -35.90 18.54
C GLU A 37 -0.84 -34.81 18.80
N ARG A 38 -0.29 -34.22 17.74
CA ARG A 38 0.66 -33.10 17.91
C ARG A 38 -0.05 -31.90 18.51
N ILE A 39 0.59 -31.25 19.48
CA ILE A 39 0.04 -30.05 20.13
C ILE A 39 -0.10 -28.93 19.10
N ALA A 40 -1.34 -28.55 18.79
CA ALA A 40 -1.65 -27.51 17.83
C ALA A 40 -1.39 -26.11 18.42
N CYS A 41 -0.78 -25.24 17.61
CA CYS A 41 -0.49 -23.83 17.95
C CYS A 41 -1.30 -22.83 17.09
N GLY A 42 -2.21 -23.31 16.23
CA GLY A 42 -2.92 -22.47 15.26
C GLY A 42 -2.04 -22.07 14.07
N SER A 43 -2.07 -20.80 13.66
CA SER A 43 -1.21 -20.26 12.60
C SER A 43 -0.68 -18.87 12.98
N VAL A 44 0.19 -18.28 12.15
CA VAL A 44 0.70 -16.92 12.44
C VAL A 44 -0.42 -15.88 12.36
N LEU A 45 -1.40 -16.09 11.48
CA LEU A 45 -2.54 -15.18 11.31
C LEU A 45 -3.60 -15.36 12.39
N LYS A 46 -3.73 -16.58 12.92
CA LYS A 46 -4.65 -16.91 14.01
C LYS A 46 -3.94 -17.82 15.01
N PRO A 47 -3.12 -17.26 15.91
CA PRO A 47 -2.48 -18.04 16.95
C PRO A 47 -3.53 -18.65 17.87
N ASP A 48 -3.31 -19.90 18.27
CA ASP A 48 -4.15 -20.59 19.24
C ASP A 48 -3.25 -21.39 20.17
N TYR A 49 -3.33 -21.10 21.47
CA TYR A 49 -2.51 -21.72 22.49
C TYR A 49 -3.32 -22.54 23.48
N GLU A 50 -4.62 -22.78 23.23
CA GLU A 50 -5.50 -23.41 24.21
C GLU A 50 -5.05 -24.84 24.56
N THR A 51 -4.69 -25.63 23.55
CA THR A 51 -4.21 -27.01 23.74
C THR A 51 -2.86 -27.01 24.46
N ALA A 52 -1.94 -26.13 24.07
CA ALA A 52 -0.64 -25.99 24.72
C ALA A 52 -0.78 -25.59 26.19
N ALA A 53 -1.63 -24.62 26.52
CA ALA A 53 -1.86 -24.16 27.89
C ALA A 53 -2.49 -25.24 28.78
N ARG A 54 -3.36 -26.07 28.19
CA ARG A 54 -3.96 -27.21 28.88
C ARG A 54 -2.90 -28.27 29.22
N GLU A 55 -2.04 -28.62 28.28
CA GLU A 55 -0.95 -29.56 28.50
C GLU A 55 0.11 -29.01 29.47
N ASP A 56 0.37 -27.70 29.44
CA ASP A 56 1.24 -27.03 30.43
C ASP A 56 0.71 -27.19 31.86
N ALA A 57 -0.59 -26.95 32.06
CA ALA A 57 -1.22 -27.10 33.37
C ALA A 57 -1.14 -28.55 33.89
N VAL A 58 -1.32 -29.54 33.01
CA VAL A 58 -1.20 -30.96 33.36
C VAL A 58 0.25 -31.31 33.69
N ASN A 59 1.19 -30.87 32.85
CA ASN A 59 2.60 -31.14 33.03
C ASN A 59 3.13 -30.52 34.34
N GLN A 60 2.69 -29.29 34.66
CA GLN A 60 3.00 -28.63 35.92
C GLN A 60 2.50 -29.44 37.13
N ARG A 61 1.24 -29.90 37.10
CA ARG A 61 0.69 -30.73 38.19
C ARG A 61 1.45 -32.03 38.37
N LEU A 62 1.87 -32.66 37.26
CA LEU A 62 2.66 -33.89 37.32
C LEU A 62 4.07 -33.65 37.87
N HIS A 63 4.70 -32.53 37.48
CA HIS A 63 5.97 -32.12 38.06
C HIS A 63 5.88 -31.89 39.57
N GLU A 64 4.82 -31.20 40.02
CA GLU A 64 4.60 -30.93 41.45
C GLU A 64 4.29 -32.20 42.26
N THR A 65 3.60 -33.18 41.67
CA THR A 65 3.18 -34.41 42.39
C THR A 65 4.15 -35.58 42.27
N ARG A 66 4.87 -35.69 41.16
CA ARG A 66 5.77 -36.83 40.86
C ARG A 66 7.24 -36.42 40.74
N GLY A 67 7.55 -35.14 40.98
CA GLY A 67 8.90 -34.61 41.06
C GLY A 67 9.60 -34.46 39.71
N SER A 68 10.92 -34.43 39.76
CA SER A 68 11.83 -34.12 38.63
C SER A 68 11.82 -35.12 37.49
N LEU A 69 11.10 -36.25 37.62
CA LEU A 69 10.87 -37.19 36.52
C LEU A 69 10.00 -36.59 35.41
N PHE A 70 9.25 -35.53 35.69
CA PHE A 70 8.53 -34.73 34.70
C PHE A 70 9.27 -33.42 34.49
N GLN A 71 9.70 -33.12 33.28
CA GLN A 71 10.42 -31.88 33.01
C GLN A 71 9.43 -30.71 32.91
N ARG A 72 9.75 -29.57 33.53
CA ARG A 72 8.97 -28.34 33.36
C ARG A 72 9.15 -27.84 31.92
N THR A 73 8.22 -28.23 31.06
CA THR A 73 8.12 -27.74 29.68
C THR A 73 6.96 -26.76 29.61
N SER A 74 7.17 -25.65 28.90
CA SER A 74 6.16 -24.65 28.58
C SER A 74 5.88 -24.74 27.08
N TYR A 75 4.92 -25.58 26.72
CA TYR A 75 4.44 -25.76 25.35
C TYR A 75 3.85 -24.45 24.81
N THR A 76 3.30 -23.61 25.66
CA THR A 76 2.83 -22.27 25.28
C THR A 76 3.98 -21.38 24.78
N ASP A 77 5.11 -21.36 25.50
CA ASP A 77 6.31 -20.63 25.07
C ASP A 77 6.91 -21.23 23.80
N ASP A 78 6.93 -22.56 23.66
CA ASP A 78 7.40 -23.23 22.45
C ASP A 78 6.54 -22.87 21.23
N CYS A 79 5.21 -22.85 21.38
CA CYS A 79 4.29 -22.40 20.34
C CYS A 79 4.54 -20.93 19.98
N ALA A 80 4.74 -20.06 20.97
CA ALA A 80 5.03 -18.64 20.75
C ALA A 80 6.37 -18.45 19.99
N ALA A 81 7.39 -19.23 20.33
CA ALA A 81 8.69 -19.22 19.66
C ALA A 81 8.59 -19.64 18.19
N LEU A 82 7.84 -20.71 17.90
CA LEU A 82 7.60 -21.19 16.52
C LEU A 82 6.84 -20.16 15.67
N ILE A 83 5.78 -19.58 16.22
CA ILE A 83 5.02 -18.52 15.54
C ILE A 83 5.90 -17.28 15.34
N GLY A 84 6.67 -16.89 16.36
CA GLY A 84 7.63 -15.80 16.29
C GLY A 84 8.67 -16.01 15.19
N GLY A 85 9.22 -17.22 15.08
CA GLY A 85 10.17 -17.60 14.04
C GLY A 85 9.58 -17.55 12.62
N ARG A 86 8.33 -17.98 12.44
CA ARG A 86 7.65 -17.83 11.14
C ARG A 86 7.36 -16.37 10.80
N ARG A 87 6.96 -15.59 11.81
CA ARG A 87 6.67 -14.16 11.65
C ARG A 87 7.93 -13.36 11.26
N SER A 88 9.08 -13.69 11.86
CA SER A 88 10.34 -12.97 11.62
C SER A 88 10.88 -13.16 10.20
N VAL A 89 10.50 -14.22 9.49
CA VAL A 89 10.88 -14.46 8.09
C VAL A 89 9.74 -14.12 7.13
N GLY A 90 8.50 -14.53 7.45
CA GLY A 90 7.35 -14.38 6.56
C GLY A 90 6.91 -12.94 6.36
N LEU A 91 6.91 -12.11 7.41
CA LEU A 91 6.54 -10.69 7.28
C LEU A 91 7.52 -9.88 6.43
N PRO A 92 8.85 -9.94 6.63
CA PRO A 92 9.76 -9.20 5.77
C PRO A 92 9.75 -9.73 4.34
N ALA A 93 9.62 -11.04 4.13
CA ALA A 93 9.47 -11.59 2.78
C ALA A 93 8.22 -11.06 2.08
N ALA A 94 7.08 -11.02 2.76
CA ALA A 94 5.85 -10.42 2.23
C ALA A 94 6.02 -8.93 1.91
N ALA A 95 6.69 -8.16 2.79
CA ALA A 95 6.96 -6.74 2.56
C ALA A 95 7.86 -6.51 1.34
N LEU A 96 8.97 -7.24 1.22
CA LEU A 96 9.91 -7.13 0.10
C LEU A 96 9.27 -7.56 -1.23
N GLY A 97 8.53 -8.66 -1.23
CA GLY A 97 7.78 -9.12 -2.40
C GLY A 97 6.74 -8.09 -2.85
N SER A 98 6.00 -7.51 -1.89
CA SER A 98 5.00 -6.47 -2.17
C SER A 98 5.65 -5.22 -2.77
N ALA A 99 6.78 -4.79 -2.22
CA ALA A 99 7.55 -3.66 -2.74
C ALA A 99 8.03 -3.91 -4.19
N ALA A 100 8.51 -5.12 -4.49
CA ALA A 100 8.91 -5.52 -5.84
C ALA A 100 7.75 -5.47 -6.83
N VAL A 101 6.57 -5.97 -6.44
CA VAL A 101 5.35 -5.91 -7.25
C VAL A 101 4.95 -4.44 -7.50
N LEU A 102 4.91 -3.61 -6.47
CA LEU A 102 4.56 -2.19 -6.60
C LEU A 102 5.53 -1.44 -7.51
N ALA A 103 6.84 -1.69 -7.39
CA ALA A 103 7.84 -1.10 -8.29
C ALA A 103 7.64 -1.55 -9.76
N ALA A 104 7.32 -2.83 -9.96
CA ALA A 104 6.99 -3.38 -11.27
C ALA A 104 5.68 -2.82 -11.86
N LEU A 105 4.72 -2.40 -11.03
CA LEU A 105 3.50 -1.73 -11.50
C LEU A 105 3.74 -0.25 -11.80
N ALA A 106 4.38 0.47 -10.87
CA ALA A 106 4.64 1.91 -10.97
C ALA A 106 5.43 2.26 -12.23
N GLY A 107 6.55 1.58 -12.52
CA GLY A 107 7.33 1.86 -13.73
C GLY A 107 6.58 1.55 -15.05
N GLY A 108 5.44 0.85 -14.99
CA GLY A 108 4.59 0.52 -16.13
C GLY A 108 3.65 1.68 -16.44
N LEU A 109 3.09 2.26 -15.37
CA LEU A 109 2.28 3.48 -15.39
C LEU A 109 3.11 4.74 -15.72
N TYR A 110 4.40 4.80 -15.36
CA TYR A 110 5.26 5.96 -15.64
C TYR A 110 5.53 6.19 -17.14
N ARG A 111 5.50 5.14 -17.98
CA ARG A 111 5.76 5.25 -19.42
C ARG A 111 4.68 5.99 -20.21
N PRO A 112 3.39 5.65 -20.11
CA PRO A 112 2.33 6.35 -20.85
C PRO A 112 2.21 7.81 -20.42
N VAL A 113 2.31 8.11 -19.11
CA VAL A 113 2.23 9.50 -18.59
C VAL A 113 3.37 10.36 -19.15
N ARG A 114 4.61 9.87 -19.15
CA ARG A 114 5.74 10.61 -19.71
C ARG A 114 5.60 10.81 -21.23
N SER A 115 5.06 9.83 -21.95
CA SER A 115 4.78 9.95 -23.38
C SER A 115 3.69 10.99 -23.68
N LEU A 116 2.64 11.04 -22.86
CA LEU A 116 1.55 12.01 -22.96
C LEU A 116 2.06 13.43 -22.68
N VAL A 117 2.85 13.61 -21.62
CA VAL A 117 3.48 14.90 -21.29
C VAL A 117 4.41 15.37 -22.41
N GLN A 118 5.18 14.47 -23.03
CA GLN A 118 6.02 14.81 -24.18
C GLN A 118 5.19 15.18 -25.42
N GLN A 119 4.08 14.48 -25.69
CA GLN A 119 3.17 14.82 -26.78
C GLN A 119 2.51 16.20 -26.57
N LEU A 120 2.06 16.50 -25.35
CA LEU A 120 1.48 17.81 -25.01
C LEU A 120 2.51 18.93 -25.14
N ARG A 121 3.77 18.72 -24.72
CA ARG A 121 4.85 19.69 -24.89
C ARG A 121 5.19 19.95 -26.36
N ARG A 122 5.19 18.91 -27.21
CA ARG A 122 5.39 19.05 -28.67
C ARG A 122 4.23 19.78 -29.34
N ARG A 123 2.98 19.53 -28.93
CA ARG A 123 1.81 20.29 -29.40
C ARG A 123 1.82 21.75 -28.97
N GLY A 124 2.25 22.04 -27.74
CA GLY A 124 2.41 23.44 -27.27
C GLY A 124 3.50 24.21 -28.02
N SER A 125 4.57 23.53 -28.45
CA SER A 125 5.67 24.13 -29.22
C SER A 125 5.35 24.41 -30.69
N THR A 126 4.24 23.87 -31.21
CA THR A 126 3.75 24.11 -32.58
C THR A 126 2.57 25.10 -32.62
N ALA A 127 2.20 25.69 -31.49
CA ALA A 127 1.37 26.88 -31.51
C ALA A 127 2.14 27.98 -32.27
N PRO A 128 1.64 28.47 -33.41
CA PRO A 128 2.34 29.48 -34.19
C PRO A 128 2.58 30.67 -33.28
N ALA A 129 3.83 31.15 -33.24
CA ALA A 129 4.18 32.42 -32.64
C ALA A 129 3.27 33.48 -33.27
N ARG A 130 2.16 33.79 -32.60
CA ARG A 130 1.24 34.85 -32.98
C ARG A 130 2.10 36.10 -32.84
N ARG A 131 2.65 36.58 -33.96
CA ARG A 131 3.30 37.88 -34.04
C ARG A 131 2.32 38.85 -33.44
N ILE A 132 2.62 39.30 -32.23
CA ILE A 132 1.97 40.45 -31.64
C ILE A 132 2.39 41.59 -32.57
N PRO A 133 1.49 42.19 -33.35
CA PRO A 133 1.85 43.36 -34.11
C PRO A 133 2.27 44.42 -33.08
N ALA A 134 3.50 44.89 -33.21
CA ALA A 134 4.01 46.04 -32.49
C ALA A 134 3.20 47.26 -32.94
N ARG A 135 2.06 47.50 -32.29
CA ARG A 135 1.33 48.77 -32.31
C ARG A 135 0.39 48.83 -31.12
N LEU A 136 0.95 49.23 -29.99
CA LEU A 136 0.26 50.14 -29.10
C LEU A 136 1.26 51.23 -28.76
N THR A 137 1.10 52.36 -29.45
CA THR A 137 1.63 53.65 -29.04
C THR A 137 1.28 53.90 -27.56
N PRO A 138 2.18 54.51 -26.77
CA PRO A 138 1.88 54.84 -25.39
C PRO A 138 0.70 55.82 -25.33
N PRO A 139 -0.24 55.67 -24.38
CA PRO A 139 -1.28 56.65 -24.16
C PRO A 139 -0.65 57.96 -23.66
N THR A 140 -1.01 59.05 -24.31
CA THR A 140 -0.74 60.42 -23.86
C THR A 140 -1.38 60.65 -22.48
N PRO A 141 -0.70 61.34 -21.55
CA PRO A 141 -1.24 61.63 -20.24
C PRO A 141 -2.20 62.82 -20.36
N GLY A 142 -3.46 62.59 -20.04
CA GLY A 142 -4.52 63.59 -20.09
C GLY A 142 -5.67 63.10 -20.93
N ASP A 143 -6.63 62.43 -20.30
CA ASP A 143 -8.04 62.86 -20.30
C ASP A 143 -8.95 61.76 -19.71
N THR A 144 -9.44 62.07 -18.50
CA THR A 144 -10.75 61.70 -17.94
C THR A 144 -11.10 60.23 -17.63
N GLU A 145 -10.88 59.87 -16.36
CA GLU A 145 -11.47 58.72 -15.64
C GLU A 145 -13.00 58.83 -15.37
N ALA A 146 -13.75 59.70 -16.05
CA ALA A 146 -15.16 59.95 -15.71
C ALA A 146 -16.19 59.32 -16.67
N GLY A 147 -15.80 58.88 -17.87
CA GLY A 147 -16.76 58.46 -18.91
C GLY A 147 -17.09 56.97 -18.97
N LEU A 148 -16.22 56.10 -18.46
CA LEU A 148 -16.31 54.65 -18.74
C LEU A 148 -17.27 53.89 -17.79
N VAL A 149 -17.63 54.47 -16.66
CA VAL A 149 -18.51 53.81 -15.66
C VAL A 149 -19.99 54.04 -15.99
N GLU A 150 -20.37 55.19 -16.56
CA GLU A 150 -21.77 55.46 -16.92
C GLU A 150 -22.25 54.64 -18.13
N GLU A 151 -21.38 54.37 -19.10
CA GLU A 151 -21.77 53.57 -20.27
C GLU A 151 -22.01 52.09 -19.91
N ALA A 152 -21.29 51.57 -18.91
CA ALA A 152 -21.44 50.20 -18.42
C ALA A 152 -22.72 50.01 -17.60
N VAL A 153 -23.14 51.01 -16.81
CA VAL A 153 -24.37 50.95 -16.00
C VAL A 153 -25.63 51.14 -16.87
N GLY A 154 -25.56 51.98 -17.91
CA GLY A 154 -26.67 52.21 -18.85
C GLY A 154 -27.01 51.00 -19.74
N ALA A 155 -26.05 50.11 -20.00
CA ALA A 155 -26.26 48.89 -20.80
C ALA A 155 -26.96 47.77 -20.01
N ILE A 156 -26.76 47.70 -18.68
CA ILE A 156 -27.35 46.67 -17.82
C ILE A 156 -28.84 46.97 -17.56
N ASN A 157 -29.20 48.24 -17.33
CA ASN A 157 -30.58 48.60 -16.98
C ASN A 157 -31.57 48.41 -18.14
N ARG A 158 -31.12 48.56 -19.40
CA ARG A 158 -31.95 48.32 -20.59
C ARG A 158 -32.29 46.85 -20.86
N ARG A 159 -31.58 45.90 -20.23
CA ARG A 159 -31.85 44.46 -20.37
C ARG A 159 -32.89 43.94 -19.37
N ALA A 160 -33.21 44.69 -18.32
CA ALA A 160 -34.11 44.26 -17.25
C ALA A 160 -35.60 44.62 -17.49
N MET A 161 -35.94 45.42 -18.50
CA MET A 161 -37.32 45.89 -18.76
C MET A 161 -37.90 45.43 -20.11
N ARG A 162 -37.47 44.28 -20.66
CA ARG A 162 -38.23 43.64 -21.75
C ARG A 162 -39.17 42.59 -21.17
N PRO A 163 -40.49 42.86 -21.03
CA PRO A 163 -41.48 41.79 -20.91
C PRO A 163 -41.51 41.00 -22.22
N GLY A 164 -41.76 39.68 -22.09
CA GLY A 164 -41.88 38.74 -23.20
C GLY A 164 -43.09 39.01 -24.09
#